data_AF-A0A9E3D5K5-F1
#
_entry.id   AF-A0A9E3D5K5-F1
#
_cell.length_a   1.000
_cell.length_b   1.000
_cell.length_c   1.000
_cell.angle_alpha   90.00
_cell.angle_beta   90.00
_cell.angle_gamma   90.00
#
_symmetry.space_group_name_H-M   'P 1'
#
loop_
_entity.id
_entity.type
_entity.pdbx_description
1 polymer ?
#
loop_
_entity_poly.entity_id
_entity_poly.type
_entity_poly.pdbx_seq_one_letter_code
_entity_poly.pdbx_strand_id
1 'polypeptide(L)'
;RRVYLAPGTQIRMSDTVGFITNLPADLVNAFRATLEELREADLLLHVLDASNPHWVRQRRAVEAILHELQLDRTPRIVAFNKDDIAVPEVLEERDSLHVSAATGAGLAALRAALIEHLT
;
A
#
# COMPACT_ATOMS: atom_id res chain seq x y z
N ARG A 1 10.38 -5.58 9.67
CA ARG A 1 10.47 -5.05 11.05
C ARG A 1 9.28 -5.52 11.89
N ARG A 2 9.43 -5.64 13.22
CA ARG A 2 8.30 -5.90 14.14
C ARG A 2 7.65 -4.56 14.53
N VAL A 3 6.32 -4.52 14.56
CA VAL A 3 5.54 -3.33 14.93
C VAL A 3 4.44 -3.74 15.90
N TYR A 4 4.21 -2.93 16.94
CA TYR A 4 3.12 -3.12 17.88
C TYR A 4 1.92 -2.30 17.44
N LEU A 5 0.86 -2.98 17.03
CA LEU A 5 -0.39 -2.33 16.66
C LEU A 5 -1.28 -2.07 17.86
N ALA A 6 -1.19 -2.83 18.94
CA ALA A 6 -1.92 -2.61 20.19
C ALA A 6 -1.22 -3.38 21.33
N PRO A 7 -1.56 -3.15 22.61
CA PRO A 7 -1.09 -4.01 23.69
C PRO A 7 -1.44 -5.47 23.37
N GLY A 8 -0.44 -6.33 23.23
CA GLY A 8 -0.62 -7.74 22.86
C GLY A 8 -0.75 -8.04 21.36
N THR A 9 -0.90 -7.02 20.49
CA THR A 9 -0.99 -7.21 19.03
C THR A 9 0.32 -6.78 18.36
N GLN A 10 1.12 -7.76 17.96
CA GLN A 10 2.39 -7.55 17.27
C GLN A 10 2.31 -8.10 15.85
N ILE A 11 2.76 -7.31 14.87
CA ILE A 11 2.81 -7.71 13.46
C ILE A 11 4.25 -7.68 12.93
N ARG A 12 4.50 -8.42 11.85
CA ARG A 12 5.69 -8.25 11.01
C ARG A 12 5.31 -7.37 9.82
N MET A 13 5.98 -6.24 9.71
CA MET A 13 5.85 -5.32 8.57
C MET A 13 7.08 -5.47 7.68
N SER A 14 6.88 -5.88 6.43
CA SER A 14 7.93 -5.88 5.42
C SER A 14 7.76 -4.63 4.56
N ASP A 15 8.82 -3.83 4.50
CA ASP A 15 8.86 -2.67 3.60
C ASP A 15 9.34 -3.17 2.24
N THR A 16 8.52 -2.96 1.22
CA THR A 16 8.81 -3.46 -0.12
C THR A 16 9.37 -2.36 -0.99
N VAL A 17 10.08 -2.76 -2.02
CA VAL A 17 10.53 -1.83 -3.06
C VAL A 17 9.32 -1.17 -3.73
N GLY A 18 9.34 0.15 -3.85
CA GLY A 18 8.26 0.90 -4.49
C GLY A 18 8.19 0.60 -5.99
N PHE A 19 6.99 0.60 -6.56
CA PHE A 19 6.77 0.29 -7.97
C PHE A 19 7.33 1.39 -8.88
N ILE A 20 8.39 1.07 -9.62
CA ILE A 20 9.03 1.99 -10.58
C ILE A 20 8.47 1.72 -11.98
N THR A 21 7.99 2.76 -12.65
CA THR A 21 7.62 2.69 -14.08
C THR A 21 8.87 2.74 -14.96
N ASN A 22 8.85 2.06 -16.12
CA ASN A 22 9.96 1.99 -17.09
C ASN A 22 11.20 1.21 -16.62
N LEU A 23 11.04 0.17 -15.82
CA LEU A 23 12.14 -0.74 -15.53
C LEU A 23 12.52 -1.57 -16.78
N PRO A 24 13.82 -1.71 -17.10
CA PRO A 24 14.27 -2.69 -18.09
C PRO A 24 13.76 -4.09 -17.74
N ALA A 25 13.49 -4.94 -18.73
CA ALA A 25 12.90 -6.26 -18.53
C ALA A 25 13.68 -7.12 -17.51
N ASP A 26 15.01 -7.06 -17.53
CA ASP A 26 15.87 -7.78 -16.59
C ASP A 26 15.70 -7.30 -15.13
N LEU A 27 15.48 -6.00 -14.94
CA LEU A 27 15.24 -5.41 -13.62
C LEU A 27 13.82 -5.72 -13.13
N VAL A 28 12.85 -5.81 -14.04
CA VAL A 28 11.49 -6.25 -13.72
C VAL A 28 11.50 -7.68 -13.15
N ASN A 29 12.29 -8.59 -13.71
CA ASN A 29 12.40 -9.96 -13.20
C ASN A 29 13.03 -10.02 -11.80
N ALA A 30 14.09 -9.25 -11.56
CA ALA A 30 14.69 -9.14 -10.23
C ALA A 30 13.71 -8.54 -9.21
N PHE A 31 12.92 -7.54 -9.60
CA PHE A 31 11.90 -6.92 -8.77
C PHE A 31 10.77 -7.88 -8.44
N ARG A 32 10.29 -8.65 -9.44
CA ARG A 32 9.28 -9.70 -9.24
C ARG A 32 9.74 -10.73 -8.20
N ALA A 33 11.00 -11.15 -8.24
CA ALA A 33 11.54 -12.09 -7.25
C ALA A 33 11.49 -11.53 -5.82
N THR A 34 11.66 -10.22 -5.63
CA THR A 34 11.50 -9.58 -4.31
C THR A 34 10.05 -9.35 -3.89
N LEU A 35 9.13 -9.32 -4.85
CA LEU A 35 7.69 -9.24 -4.59
C LEU A 35 7.06 -10.60 -4.31
N GLU A 36 7.78 -11.69 -4.57
CA GLU A 36 7.37 -13.05 -4.24
C GLU A 36 7.08 -13.20 -2.73
N GLU A 37 7.82 -12.48 -1.88
CA GLU A 37 7.58 -12.41 -0.44
C GLU A 37 6.18 -11.89 -0.07
N LEU A 38 5.50 -11.17 -0.98
CA LEU A 38 4.12 -10.71 -0.76
C LEU A 38 3.13 -11.88 -0.67
N ARG A 39 3.46 -13.07 -1.19
CA ARG A 39 2.60 -14.26 -1.08
C ARG A 39 2.47 -14.77 0.34
N GLU A 40 3.41 -14.43 1.22
CA GLU A 40 3.36 -14.79 2.64
C GLU A 40 2.58 -13.76 3.48
N ALA A 41 2.15 -12.64 2.88
CA ALA A 41 1.47 -11.58 3.62
C ALA A 41 0.00 -11.92 3.86
N ASP A 42 -0.43 -11.81 5.12
CA ASP A 42 -1.85 -11.91 5.50
C ASP A 42 -2.65 -10.68 5.01
N LEU A 43 -1.97 -9.55 4.80
CA LEU A 43 -2.57 -8.27 4.42
C LEU A 43 -1.58 -7.44 3.60
N LEU A 44 -2.07 -6.82 2.53
CA LEU A 44 -1.33 -5.85 1.73
C LEU A 44 -1.75 -4.41 2.08
N LEU A 45 -0.79 -3.55 2.38
CA LEU A 45 -1.00 -2.12 2.48
C LEU A 45 -0.52 -1.45 1.19
N HIS A 46 -1.46 -1.03 0.34
CA HIS A 46 -1.17 -0.33 -0.91
C HIS A 46 -1.20 1.17 -0.67
N VAL A 47 -0.01 1.77 -0.58
CA VAL A 47 0.16 3.21 -0.34
C VAL A 47 0.24 3.95 -1.68
N LEU A 48 -0.62 4.95 -1.88
CA LEU A 48 -0.63 5.83 -3.05
C LEU A 48 -0.24 7.25 -2.67
N ASP A 49 0.27 8.00 -3.64
CA ASP A 49 0.60 9.41 -3.47
C ASP A 49 -0.62 10.28 -3.79
N ALA A 50 -1.21 10.89 -2.77
CA ALA A 50 -2.41 11.74 -2.88
C ALA A 50 -2.13 13.03 -3.67
N SER A 51 -0.89 13.51 -3.71
CA SER A 51 -0.53 14.73 -4.44
C SER A 51 -0.25 14.48 -5.92
N ASN A 52 -0.32 13.23 -6.37
CA ASN A 52 -0.02 12.87 -7.75
C ASN A 52 -1.30 12.86 -8.62
N PRO A 53 -1.45 13.78 -9.60
CA PRO A 53 -2.61 13.81 -10.48
C PRO A 53 -2.72 12.57 -11.40
N HIS A 54 -1.65 11.77 -11.50
CA HIS A 54 -1.61 10.54 -12.28
C HIS A 54 -1.69 9.27 -11.43
N TRP A 55 -2.18 9.37 -10.18
CA TRP A 55 -2.29 8.24 -9.25
C TRP A 55 -3.06 7.05 -9.84
N VAL A 56 -4.10 7.30 -10.65
CA VAL A 56 -4.92 6.24 -11.28
C VAL A 56 -4.07 5.31 -12.14
N ARG A 57 -3.15 5.88 -12.93
CA ARG A 57 -2.26 5.10 -13.80
C ARG A 57 -1.29 4.25 -12.97
N GLN A 58 -0.76 4.81 -11.89
CA GLN A 58 0.13 4.07 -10.99
C GLN A 58 -0.61 2.96 -10.26
N ARG A 59 -1.81 3.24 -9.71
CA ARG A 59 -2.68 2.23 -9.09
C ARG A 59 -2.90 1.04 -10.01
N ARG A 60 -3.32 1.30 -11.26
CA ARG A 60 -3.58 0.25 -12.26
C ARG A 60 -2.33 -0.56 -12.59
N ALA A 61 -1.16 0.08 -12.67
CA ALA A 61 0.09 -0.62 -12.91
C ALA A 61 0.45 -1.57 -11.76
N VAL A 62 0.28 -1.12 -10.51
CA VAL A 62 0.48 -1.97 -9.33
C VAL A 62 -0.54 -3.11 -9.29
N GLU A 63 -1.81 -2.81 -9.53
CA GLU A 63 -2.88 -3.82 -9.57
C GLU A 63 -2.62 -4.90 -10.63
N ALA A 64 -2.11 -4.54 -11.80
CA ALA A 64 -1.72 -5.51 -12.83
C ALA A 64 -0.58 -6.43 -12.35
N ILE A 65 0.42 -5.90 -11.66
CA ILE A 65 1.52 -6.73 -11.13
C ILE A 65 1.01 -7.65 -10.02
N LEU A 66 0.17 -7.15 -9.11
CA LEU A 66 -0.43 -7.98 -8.06
C LEU A 66 -1.28 -9.11 -8.65
N HIS A 67 -2.02 -8.83 -9.74
CA HIS A 67 -2.78 -9.84 -10.48
C HIS A 67 -1.87 -10.90 -11.12
N GLU A 68 -0.80 -10.49 -11.78
CA GLU A 68 0.19 -11.42 -12.36
C GLU A 68 0.88 -12.29 -11.29
N LEU A 69 1.04 -11.76 -10.08
CA LEU A 69 1.55 -12.49 -8.92
C LEU A 69 0.49 -13.36 -8.23
N GLN A 70 -0.75 -13.37 -8.71
CA GLN A 70 -1.89 -14.12 -8.16
C GLN A 70 -2.26 -13.71 -6.73
N LEU A 71 -2.08 -12.43 -6.40
CA LEU A 71 -2.34 -11.85 -5.09
C LEU A 71 -3.73 -11.19 -4.98
N ASP A 72 -4.62 -11.43 -5.95
CA ASP A 72 -5.96 -10.83 -5.99
C ASP A 72 -6.81 -11.16 -4.76
N ARG A 73 -6.53 -12.31 -4.12
CA ARG A 73 -7.27 -12.79 -2.94
C ARG A 73 -6.70 -12.30 -1.62
N THR A 74 -5.48 -11.75 -1.63
CA THR A 74 -4.88 -11.23 -0.39
C THR A 74 -5.63 -9.98 0.02
N PRO A 75 -6.15 -9.89 1.25
CA PRO A 75 -6.81 -8.69 1.75
C PRO A 75 -5.94 -7.46 1.53
N ARG A 76 -6.57 -6.32 1.22
CA ARG A 76 -5.85 -5.10 0.87
C ARG A 76 -6.49 -3.87 1.46
N ILE A 77 -5.67 -3.07 2.13
CA ILE A 77 -6.00 -1.69 2.51
C ILE A 77 -5.35 -0.75 1.51
N VAL A 78 -6.14 0.17 0.96
CA VAL A 78 -5.66 1.25 0.11
C VAL A 78 -5.53 2.51 0.96
N ALA A 79 -4.34 3.12 0.98
CA ALA A 79 -4.06 4.33 1.75
C ALA A 79 -3.44 5.42 0.86
N PHE A 80 -4.15 6.53 0.64
CA PHE A 80 -3.61 7.72 0.02
C PHE A 80 -2.78 8.50 1.05
N ASN A 81 -1.46 8.45 0.89
CA ASN A 81 -0.50 9.21 1.69
C ASN A 81 -0.28 10.61 1.09
N LYS A 82 0.14 11.56 1.94
CA LYS A 82 0.27 13.00 1.63
C LYS A 82 -1.06 13.72 1.44
N ASP A 83 -2.07 13.29 2.19
CA ASP A 83 -3.40 13.89 2.13
C ASP A 83 -3.41 15.41 2.44
N ASP A 84 -2.40 15.91 3.16
CA ASP A 84 -2.19 17.32 3.44
C ASP A 84 -1.97 18.19 2.18
N ILE A 85 -1.60 17.59 1.06
CA ILE A 85 -1.39 18.23 -0.24
C ILE A 85 -2.08 17.45 -1.37
N ALA A 86 -3.20 16.79 -1.07
CA ALA A 86 -3.93 15.97 -2.03
C ALA A 86 -4.45 16.79 -3.22
N VAL A 87 -4.50 16.13 -4.40
CA VAL A 87 -5.22 16.66 -5.55
C VAL A 87 -6.74 16.46 -5.37
N PRO A 88 -7.60 17.33 -5.92
CA PRO A 88 -9.05 17.27 -5.71
C PRO A 88 -9.67 15.91 -6.06
N GLU A 89 -9.17 15.25 -7.12
CA GLU A 89 -9.68 13.97 -7.60
C GLU A 89 -9.50 12.84 -6.57
N VAL A 90 -8.48 12.92 -5.71
CA VAL A 90 -8.25 11.94 -4.65
C VAL A 90 -9.30 12.08 -3.55
N LEU A 91 -9.77 13.30 -3.26
CA LEU A 91 -10.76 13.55 -2.20
C LEU A 91 -12.13 12.93 -2.49
N GLU A 92 -12.39 12.53 -3.74
CA GLU A 92 -13.61 11.85 -4.15
C GLU A 92 -13.54 10.32 -3.93
N GLU A 93 -12.37 9.75 -3.65
CA GLU A 93 -12.18 8.31 -3.42
C GLU A 93 -12.66 7.92 -2.01
N ARG A 94 -13.74 7.11 -1.95
CA ARG A 94 -14.40 6.75 -0.68
C ARG A 94 -13.96 5.40 -0.12
N ASP A 95 -13.43 4.52 -0.97
CA ASP A 95 -13.02 3.16 -0.59
C ASP A 95 -11.54 3.08 -0.20
N SER A 96 -11.00 4.18 0.32
CA SER A 96 -9.60 4.32 0.71
C SER A 96 -9.44 5.11 2.00
N LEU A 97 -8.35 4.83 2.72
CA LEU A 97 -7.93 5.64 3.84
C LEU A 97 -7.11 6.83 3.35
N HIS A 98 -7.35 7.98 3.96
CA HIS A 98 -6.61 9.21 3.70
C HIS A 98 -5.67 9.47 4.86
N VAL A 99 -4.37 9.54 4.57
CA VAL A 99 -3.33 9.68 5.59
C VAL A 99 -2.27 10.70 5.17
N SER A 100 -1.62 11.29 6.15
CA SER A 100 -0.41 12.07 5.95
C SER A 100 0.63 11.56 6.92
N ALA A 101 1.63 10.83 6.41
CA ALA A 101 2.76 10.39 7.21
C ALA A 101 3.58 11.58 7.74
N ALA A 102 3.56 12.73 7.04
CA ALA A 102 4.28 13.94 7.44
C ALA A 102 3.64 14.64 8.65
N THR A 103 2.31 14.73 8.68
CA THR A 103 1.57 15.41 9.76
C THR A 103 1.05 14.45 10.83
N GLY A 104 0.96 13.15 10.53
CA GLY A 104 0.34 12.14 11.36
C GLY A 104 -1.18 12.01 11.19
N ALA A 105 -1.81 12.86 10.37
CA ALA A 105 -3.24 12.79 10.11
C ALA A 105 -3.64 11.43 9.49
N GLY A 106 -4.78 10.89 9.91
CA GLY A 106 -5.31 9.61 9.41
C GLY A 106 -4.58 8.35 9.90
N LEU A 107 -3.37 8.44 10.48
CA LEU A 107 -2.61 7.26 10.92
C LEU A 107 -3.31 6.46 12.02
N ALA A 108 -4.11 7.12 12.88
CA ALA A 108 -4.90 6.43 13.89
C ALA A 108 -5.99 5.54 13.26
N ALA A 109 -6.66 6.03 12.21
CA ALA A 109 -7.65 5.27 11.45
C ALA A 109 -6.99 4.11 10.68
N LEU A 110 -5.83 4.35 10.07
CA LEU A 110 -5.04 3.30 9.45
C LEU A 110 -4.64 2.20 10.44
N ARG A 111 -4.18 2.58 11.64
CA ARG A 111 -3.87 1.61 12.70
C ARG A 111 -5.10 0.80 13.11
N ALA A 112 -6.27 1.43 13.23
CA ALA A 112 -7.51 0.73 13.56
C ALA A 112 -7.90 -0.28 12.47
N ALA A 113 -7.84 0.12 11.20
CA ALA A 113 -8.13 -0.76 10.08
C ALA A 113 -7.15 -1.94 9.98
N LEU A 114 -5.86 -1.70 10.26
CA LEU A 114 -4.85 -2.76 10.33
C LEU A 114 -5.15 -3.77 11.44
N ILE A 115 -5.64 -3.31 12.60
CA ILE A 115 -6.04 -4.21 13.69
C ILE A 115 -7.23 -5.05 13.23
N GLU A 116 -8.29 -4.42 12.72
CA GLU A 116 -9.52 -5.10 12.28
C GLU A 116 -9.27 -6.21 11.25
N HIS A 117 -8.30 -6.04 10.36
CA HIS A 117 -7.98 -7.05 9.35
C HIS A 117 -7.06 -8.17 9.85
N LEU A 118 -6.33 -7.95 10.94
CA LEU A 118 -5.29 -8.88 11.43
C LEU A 118 -5.63 -9.52 12.78
N THR A 119 -6.81 -9.25 13.34
CA THR A 119 -7.32 -9.82 14.59
C THR A 119 -8.70 -10.41 14.39
#